data_AF-A0A6G8NMJ8-F1
#
_entry.id   AF-A0A6G8NMJ8-F1
#
_cell.length_a   1.000
_cell.length_b   1.000
_cell.length_c   1.000
_cell.angle_alpha   90.00
_cell.angle_beta   90.00
_cell.angle_gamma   90.00
#
_symmetry.space_group_name_H-M   'P 1'
#
loop_
_entity.id
_entity.type
_entity.pdbx_description
1 polymer ?
#
loop_
_entity_poly.entity_id
_entity_poly.type
_entity_poly.pdbx_seq_one_letter_code
_entity_poly.pdbx_strand_id
1 'polypeptide(L)'
;MVTDDFYRALEDRFRGSRDLIKARQSVYLPVVEALLQRVPKKIIDIGCGRAEWLELLGARGLSAEGLDLNDEFVAKGQQAGLSVIKGDATDYLGLQPDQSYTLVSAFHVVEHLGFEKLLTFMKEAHRVLDDGGAMLLETPNPANLVVGACNFYLDPTHERPIPSILLSFAAEFSGFERVVVVPVNRDFLQNDLELLPSELSGASVVNKVVSALDQNFMQAPDYAIIAFKKADNESIPIAESLVTPSALPISQKETEDVNALFARVLEAEKERAALQGKAELAAAEAAYLKERAARNEERLREVRLRAEADLRASKEQAAARASELEAQLHQAQSRAVAAEDVAHRAQHHVAAMMASTSWRLSSPLRAGGLTVRKIGRSKAAVNRLARLGLLHAAAYVRCRPVLRQRIANVLSRMPRVRAGLIKMAGFDAIQGVVTGAAMPAVESIDRLTARGRKVHADLLSALNARTK
;
A
#
# COMPACT_ATOMS: atom_id res chain seq x y z
N MET A 1 58.14 -21.35 -37.38
CA MET A 1 57.46 -22.33 -38.24
C MET A 1 57.11 -23.52 -37.39
N VAL A 2 55.85 -23.90 -37.37
CA VAL A 2 55.41 -25.19 -36.86
C VAL A 2 56.09 -26.24 -37.74
N THR A 3 56.74 -27.24 -37.16
CA THR A 3 57.38 -28.32 -37.93
C THR A 3 56.31 -29.30 -38.44
N ASP A 4 56.51 -29.91 -39.60
CA ASP A 4 55.59 -30.91 -40.16
C ASP A 4 55.29 -32.05 -39.15
N ASP A 5 56.30 -32.43 -38.34
CA ASP A 5 56.15 -33.40 -37.26
C ASP A 5 55.14 -32.99 -36.17
N PHE A 6 55.09 -31.70 -35.83
CA PHE A 6 54.16 -31.18 -34.82
C PHE A 6 52.74 -31.16 -35.40
N TYR A 7 52.61 -30.68 -36.64
CA TYR A 7 51.33 -30.64 -37.34
C TYR A 7 50.69 -32.03 -37.44
N ARG A 8 51.47 -33.03 -37.83
CA ARG A 8 51.02 -34.44 -37.86
C ARG A 8 50.58 -34.94 -36.48
N ALA A 9 51.39 -34.72 -35.45
CA ALA A 9 51.05 -35.16 -34.09
C ALA A 9 49.77 -34.47 -33.57
N LEU A 10 49.52 -33.22 -33.99
CA LEU A 10 48.31 -32.47 -33.71
C LEU A 10 47.10 -33.10 -34.42
N GLU A 11 47.19 -33.36 -35.73
CA GLU A 11 46.11 -34.00 -36.49
C GLU A 11 45.78 -35.40 -35.97
N ASP A 12 46.79 -36.23 -35.68
CA ASP A 12 46.57 -37.59 -35.18
C ASP A 12 45.87 -37.57 -33.81
N ARG A 13 46.10 -36.53 -33.00
CA ARG A 13 45.49 -36.39 -31.67
C ARG A 13 44.10 -35.75 -31.70
N PHE A 14 43.91 -34.71 -32.51
CA PHE A 14 42.72 -33.84 -32.42
C PHE A 14 41.75 -33.94 -33.60
N ARG A 15 42.21 -34.35 -34.80
CA ARG A 15 41.33 -34.52 -35.97
C ARG A 15 40.44 -35.76 -35.81
N GLY A 16 40.97 -36.81 -35.18
CA GLY A 16 40.29 -38.07 -34.92
C GLY A 16 40.70 -39.19 -35.88
N SER A 17 40.16 -40.38 -35.63
CA SER A 17 40.48 -41.58 -36.42
C SER A 17 40.04 -41.47 -37.88
N ARG A 18 40.72 -42.17 -38.80
CA ARG A 18 40.34 -42.23 -40.22
C ARG A 18 38.89 -42.67 -40.44
N ASP A 19 38.41 -43.66 -39.69
CA ASP A 19 37.02 -44.13 -39.82
C ASP A 19 36.00 -43.08 -39.39
N LEU A 20 36.31 -42.31 -38.35
CA LEU A 20 35.50 -41.16 -37.93
C LEU A 20 35.44 -40.08 -39.02
N ILE A 21 36.58 -39.75 -39.64
CA ILE A 21 36.62 -38.74 -40.71
C ILE A 21 35.84 -39.20 -41.95
N LYS A 22 36.01 -40.46 -42.38
CA LYS A 22 35.20 -41.02 -43.48
C LYS A 22 33.71 -40.99 -43.15
N ALA A 23 33.31 -41.29 -41.92
CA ALA A 23 31.92 -41.23 -41.50
C ALA A 23 31.37 -39.79 -41.61
N ARG A 24 32.13 -38.78 -41.18
CA ARG A 24 31.76 -37.36 -41.32
C ARG A 24 31.61 -36.94 -42.78
N GLN A 25 32.60 -37.27 -43.61
CA GLN A 25 32.59 -36.92 -45.04
C GLN A 25 31.53 -37.68 -45.84
N SER A 26 31.02 -38.81 -45.35
CA SER A 26 29.99 -39.59 -46.04
C SER A 26 28.68 -38.83 -46.27
N VAL A 27 28.41 -37.77 -45.51
CA VAL A 27 27.24 -36.89 -45.68
C VAL A 27 27.18 -36.25 -47.08
N TYR A 28 28.33 -36.07 -47.73
CA TYR A 28 28.41 -35.44 -49.06
C TYR A 28 28.22 -36.41 -50.21
N LEU A 29 28.31 -37.73 -49.97
CA LEU A 29 28.23 -38.75 -51.03
C LEU A 29 26.98 -38.62 -51.91
N PRO A 30 25.76 -38.37 -51.38
CA PRO A 30 24.58 -38.21 -52.24
C PRO A 30 24.71 -37.09 -53.27
N VAL A 31 25.35 -35.97 -52.90
CA VAL A 31 25.59 -34.84 -53.81
C VAL A 31 26.65 -35.20 -54.85
N VAL A 32 27.73 -35.85 -54.41
CA VAL A 32 28.83 -36.25 -55.30
C VAL A 32 28.39 -37.29 -56.32
N GLU A 33 27.64 -38.30 -55.87
CA GLU A 33 27.05 -39.32 -56.74
C GLU A 33 26.10 -38.68 -57.78
N ALA A 34 25.29 -37.70 -57.39
CA ALA A 34 24.41 -36.98 -58.31
C ALA A 34 25.17 -36.12 -59.34
N LEU A 35 26.22 -35.41 -58.92
CA LEU A 35 27.08 -34.63 -59.83
C LEU A 35 27.71 -35.52 -60.90
N LEU A 36 28.10 -36.75 -60.54
CA LEU A 36 28.83 -37.67 -61.40
C LEU A 36 27.95 -38.62 -62.23
N GLN A 37 26.62 -38.55 -62.09
CA GLN A 37 25.69 -39.25 -63.01
C GLN A 37 25.68 -38.64 -64.41
N ARG A 38 26.13 -37.38 -64.55
CA ARG A 38 26.41 -36.73 -65.84
C ARG A 38 27.67 -37.33 -66.45
N VAL A 39 28.08 -36.93 -67.67
CA VAL A 39 29.36 -37.37 -68.25
C VAL A 39 30.49 -36.94 -67.29
N PRO A 40 31.01 -37.83 -66.43
CA PRO A 40 31.80 -37.41 -65.30
C PRO A 40 33.21 -37.11 -65.81
N LYS A 41 33.73 -35.94 -65.43
CA LYS A 41 35.14 -35.62 -65.62
C LYS A 41 35.91 -36.10 -64.38
N LYS A 42 36.85 -35.29 -63.90
CA LYS A 42 37.70 -35.61 -62.76
C LYS A 42 37.18 -35.01 -61.47
N ILE A 43 37.57 -35.62 -60.35
CA ILE A 43 37.43 -35.07 -59.00
C ILE A 43 38.84 -34.74 -58.51
N ILE A 44 39.01 -33.57 -57.89
CA ILE A 44 40.25 -33.21 -57.20
C ILE A 44 39.93 -32.81 -55.76
N ASP A 45 40.65 -33.38 -54.82
CA ASP A 45 40.63 -33.01 -53.41
C ASP A 45 41.87 -32.20 -53.05
N ILE A 46 41.66 -30.96 -52.67
CA ILE A 46 42.70 -30.00 -52.34
C ILE A 46 43.00 -30.08 -50.86
N GLY A 47 44.28 -30.21 -50.49
CA GLY A 47 44.69 -30.49 -49.12
C GLY A 47 44.19 -31.85 -48.64
N CYS A 48 44.40 -32.89 -49.45
CA CYS A 48 43.81 -34.21 -49.19
C CYS A 48 44.34 -34.88 -47.92
N GLY A 49 45.46 -34.41 -47.35
CA GLY A 49 46.02 -34.86 -46.08
C GLY A 49 46.22 -36.37 -46.04
N ARG A 50 45.56 -37.04 -45.09
CA ARG A 50 45.61 -38.50 -44.97
C ARG A 50 44.75 -39.24 -46.01
N ALA A 51 44.20 -38.54 -47.00
CA ALA A 51 43.47 -39.06 -48.15
C ALA A 51 42.20 -39.87 -47.81
N GLU A 52 41.56 -39.61 -46.66
CA GLU A 52 40.33 -40.30 -46.25
C GLU A 52 39.21 -40.16 -47.28
N TRP A 53 39.10 -38.97 -47.89
CA TRP A 53 38.10 -38.68 -48.89
C TRP A 53 38.32 -39.48 -50.19
N LEU A 54 39.58 -39.58 -50.64
CA LEU A 54 39.94 -40.39 -51.81
C LEU A 54 39.64 -41.88 -51.58
N GLU A 55 39.94 -42.40 -50.39
CA GLU A 55 39.61 -43.79 -50.02
C GLU A 55 38.09 -44.01 -50.06
N LEU A 56 37.32 -43.06 -49.51
CA LEU A 56 35.85 -43.14 -49.48
C LEU A 56 35.25 -43.11 -50.88
N LEU A 57 35.72 -42.21 -51.75
CA LEU A 57 35.31 -42.14 -53.15
C LEU A 57 35.70 -43.38 -53.94
N GLY A 58 36.92 -43.88 -53.76
CA GLY A 58 37.39 -45.11 -54.39
C GLY A 58 36.55 -46.34 -54.00
N ALA A 59 36.13 -46.43 -52.74
CA ALA A 59 35.22 -47.48 -52.27
C ALA A 59 33.82 -47.42 -52.93
N ARG A 60 33.44 -46.25 -53.47
CA ARG A 60 32.22 -46.03 -54.28
C ARG A 60 32.45 -46.18 -55.79
N GLY A 61 33.65 -46.58 -56.20
CA GLY A 61 34.03 -46.71 -57.61
C GLY A 61 34.28 -45.36 -58.30
N LEU A 62 34.44 -44.28 -57.54
CA LEU A 62 34.69 -42.94 -58.05
C LEU A 62 36.19 -42.67 -58.05
N SER A 63 36.73 -42.27 -59.20
CA SER A 63 38.14 -41.93 -59.34
C SER A 63 38.37 -40.47 -58.95
N ALA A 64 39.27 -40.24 -57.98
CA ALA A 64 39.64 -38.92 -57.51
C ALA A 64 41.16 -38.76 -57.46
N GLU A 65 41.61 -37.54 -57.73
CA GLU A 65 42.97 -37.09 -57.52
C GLU A 65 43.03 -36.30 -56.21
N GLY A 66 44.16 -36.35 -55.51
CA GLY A 66 44.41 -35.58 -54.29
C GLY A 66 45.62 -34.69 -54.47
N LEU A 67 45.59 -33.50 -53.91
CA LEU A 67 46.68 -32.54 -53.91
C LEU A 67 47.06 -32.20 -52.47
N ASP A 68 48.33 -32.24 -52.14
CA ASP A 68 48.81 -31.81 -50.81
C ASP A 68 50.20 -31.15 -50.91
N LEU A 69 50.50 -30.26 -49.95
CA LEU A 69 51.82 -29.62 -49.84
C LEU A 69 52.83 -30.49 -49.09
N ASN A 70 52.35 -31.37 -48.19
CA ASN A 70 53.16 -32.17 -47.30
C ASN A 70 53.67 -33.46 -47.99
N ASP A 71 55.00 -33.59 -48.07
CA ASP A 71 55.65 -34.74 -48.70
C ASP A 71 55.29 -36.09 -48.06
N GLU A 72 55.10 -36.14 -46.75
CA GLU A 72 54.79 -37.37 -46.02
C GLU A 72 53.36 -37.85 -46.34
N PHE A 73 52.40 -36.93 -46.42
CA PHE A 73 51.02 -37.25 -46.81
C PHE A 73 50.94 -37.74 -48.25
N VAL A 74 51.63 -37.06 -49.17
CA VAL A 74 51.74 -37.49 -50.58
C VAL A 74 52.33 -38.89 -50.68
N ALA A 75 53.47 -39.13 -50.02
CA ALA A 75 54.14 -40.43 -50.04
C ALA A 75 53.25 -41.55 -49.47
N LYS A 76 52.56 -41.31 -48.35
CA LYS A 76 51.63 -42.29 -47.75
C LYS A 76 50.43 -42.58 -48.64
N GLY A 77 49.83 -41.57 -49.25
CA GLY A 77 48.71 -41.74 -50.18
C GLY A 77 49.11 -42.57 -51.40
N GLN A 78 50.28 -42.27 -51.99
CA GLN A 78 50.83 -43.03 -53.11
C GLN A 78 51.17 -44.48 -52.71
N GLN A 79 51.73 -44.71 -51.51
CA GLN A 79 51.98 -46.06 -50.97
C GLN A 79 50.68 -46.86 -50.76
N ALA A 80 49.58 -46.18 -50.46
CA ALA A 80 48.24 -46.76 -50.37
C ALA A 80 47.58 -46.99 -51.75
N GLY A 81 48.26 -46.68 -52.85
CA GLY A 81 47.75 -46.84 -54.22
C GLY A 81 46.80 -45.73 -54.67
N LEU A 82 46.75 -44.61 -53.95
CA LEU A 82 45.89 -43.46 -54.27
C LEU A 82 46.63 -42.48 -55.19
N SER A 83 45.88 -41.77 -56.04
CA SER A 83 46.41 -40.74 -56.93
C SER A 83 46.62 -39.42 -56.19
N VAL A 84 47.73 -39.30 -55.47
CA VAL A 84 48.09 -38.09 -54.72
C VAL A 84 49.28 -37.38 -55.37
N ILE A 85 49.17 -36.07 -55.52
CA ILE A 85 50.11 -35.19 -56.21
C ILE A 85 50.62 -34.16 -55.19
N LYS A 86 51.93 -33.87 -55.22
CA LYS A 86 52.49 -32.75 -54.47
C LYS A 86 52.28 -31.44 -55.22
N GLY A 87 51.69 -30.44 -54.59
CA GLY A 87 51.63 -29.09 -55.18
C GLY A 87 50.79 -28.10 -54.38
N ASP A 88 50.95 -26.83 -54.74
CA ASP A 88 50.09 -25.76 -54.23
C ASP A 88 48.77 -25.73 -55.00
N ALA A 89 47.67 -25.50 -54.27
CA ALA A 89 46.32 -25.47 -54.85
C ALA A 89 46.18 -24.47 -56.01
N THR A 90 46.67 -23.25 -55.84
CA THR A 90 46.52 -22.20 -56.86
C THR A 90 47.41 -22.44 -58.07
N ASP A 91 48.65 -22.88 -57.85
CA ASP A 91 49.58 -23.21 -58.93
C ASP A 91 49.09 -24.42 -59.74
N TYR A 92 48.65 -25.48 -59.05
CA TYR A 92 48.20 -26.70 -59.69
C TYR A 92 46.95 -26.45 -60.53
N LEU A 93 45.92 -25.79 -59.97
CA LEU A 93 44.67 -25.50 -60.68
C LEU A 93 44.90 -24.54 -61.86
N GLY A 94 45.80 -23.55 -61.71
CA GLY A 94 46.18 -22.64 -62.78
C GLY A 94 46.78 -23.32 -64.02
N LEU A 95 47.37 -24.51 -63.86
CA LEU A 95 47.90 -25.33 -64.96
C LEU A 95 46.86 -26.24 -65.61
N GLN A 96 45.68 -26.40 -65.00
CA GLN A 96 44.64 -27.27 -65.53
C GLN A 96 43.81 -26.55 -66.61
N PRO A 97 43.34 -27.26 -67.65
CA PRO A 97 42.43 -26.70 -68.63
C PRO A 97 41.10 -26.25 -68.01
N ASP A 98 40.45 -25.29 -68.65
CA ASP A 98 39.07 -24.92 -68.33
C ASP A 98 38.17 -26.15 -68.39
N GLN A 99 37.19 -26.21 -67.49
CA GLN A 99 36.20 -27.30 -67.45
C GLN A 99 36.84 -28.71 -67.47
N SER A 100 37.92 -28.94 -66.72
CA SER A 100 38.59 -30.24 -66.60
C SER A 100 38.08 -31.09 -65.42
N TYR A 101 37.38 -30.49 -64.46
CA TYR A 101 36.86 -31.15 -63.26
C TYR A 101 35.35 -31.02 -63.14
N THR A 102 34.72 -32.01 -62.52
CA THR A 102 33.30 -31.96 -62.12
C THR A 102 33.16 -31.60 -60.64
N LEU A 103 34.17 -31.94 -59.81
CA LEU A 103 34.19 -31.60 -58.39
C LEU A 103 35.58 -31.14 -57.96
N VAL A 104 35.62 -30.01 -57.26
CA VAL A 104 36.78 -29.55 -56.49
C VAL A 104 36.37 -29.57 -55.02
N SER A 105 36.96 -30.45 -54.21
CA SER A 105 36.73 -30.50 -52.77
C SER A 105 37.93 -29.93 -52.00
N ALA A 106 37.68 -29.37 -50.82
CA ALA A 106 38.71 -29.01 -49.86
C ALA A 106 38.15 -29.10 -48.43
N PHE A 107 38.72 -29.97 -47.61
CA PHE A 107 38.29 -30.19 -46.23
C PHE A 107 39.33 -29.63 -45.27
N HIS A 108 38.94 -28.64 -44.47
CA HIS A 108 39.82 -27.99 -43.52
C HIS A 108 41.09 -27.38 -44.16
N VAL A 109 40.90 -26.64 -45.26
CA VAL A 109 42.00 -25.99 -46.00
C VAL A 109 41.86 -24.48 -46.02
N VAL A 110 40.64 -23.97 -46.19
CA VAL A 110 40.40 -22.54 -46.45
C VAL A 110 40.74 -21.66 -45.26
N GLU A 111 40.70 -22.21 -44.04
CA GLU A 111 41.12 -21.55 -42.81
C GLU A 111 42.63 -21.31 -42.70
N HIS A 112 43.43 -22.02 -43.51
CA HIS A 112 44.88 -21.84 -43.63
C HIS A 112 45.26 -20.89 -44.78
N LEU A 113 44.29 -20.41 -45.56
CA LEU A 113 44.54 -19.53 -46.69
C LEU A 113 44.29 -18.06 -46.33
N GLY A 114 45.27 -17.22 -46.64
CA GLY A 114 45.05 -15.78 -46.69
C GLY A 114 43.93 -15.41 -47.66
N PHE A 115 43.15 -14.38 -47.31
CA PHE A 115 41.91 -14.06 -48.02
C PHE A 115 42.11 -13.79 -49.52
N GLU A 116 43.23 -13.16 -49.93
CA GLU A 116 43.55 -12.97 -51.35
C GLU A 116 43.80 -14.30 -52.07
N LYS A 117 44.50 -15.22 -51.43
CA LYS A 117 44.77 -16.57 -51.97
C LYS A 117 43.50 -17.40 -52.04
N LEU A 118 42.59 -17.26 -51.05
CA LEU A 118 41.27 -17.87 -51.07
C LEU A 118 40.45 -17.42 -52.28
N LEU A 119 40.43 -16.12 -52.60
CA LEU A 119 39.73 -15.61 -53.79
C LEU A 119 40.35 -16.12 -55.09
N THR A 120 41.69 -16.19 -55.17
CA THR A 120 42.38 -16.76 -56.33
C THR A 120 42.05 -18.25 -56.49
N PHE A 121 42.07 -19.01 -55.40
CA PHE A 121 41.68 -20.41 -55.36
C PHE A 121 40.25 -20.61 -55.87
N MET A 122 39.27 -19.84 -55.37
CA MET A 122 37.87 -19.96 -55.80
C MET A 122 37.67 -19.61 -57.28
N LYS A 123 38.40 -18.63 -57.81
CA LYS A 123 38.36 -18.29 -59.25
C LYS A 123 38.91 -19.40 -60.12
N GLU A 124 40.05 -19.98 -59.74
CA GLU A 124 40.62 -21.11 -60.47
C GLU A 124 39.73 -22.35 -60.37
N ALA A 125 39.18 -22.65 -59.19
CA ALA A 125 38.19 -23.71 -59.00
C ALA A 125 36.99 -23.52 -59.95
N HIS A 126 36.41 -22.31 -59.99
CA HIS A 126 35.31 -21.99 -60.89
C HIS A 126 35.68 -22.19 -62.38
N ARG A 127 36.88 -21.77 -62.80
CA ARG A 127 37.37 -21.91 -64.18
C ARG A 127 37.50 -23.37 -64.59
N VAL A 128 38.14 -24.19 -63.75
CA VAL A 128 38.40 -25.59 -64.07
C VAL A 128 37.16 -26.49 -63.93
N LEU A 129 36.12 -26.04 -63.22
CA LEU A 129 34.87 -26.78 -63.12
C LEU A 129 34.08 -26.73 -64.44
N ASP A 130 33.47 -27.84 -64.84
CA ASP A 130 32.47 -27.88 -65.90
C ASP A 130 31.14 -27.25 -65.45
N ASP A 131 30.24 -26.94 -66.40
CA ASP A 131 28.98 -26.25 -66.12
C ASP A 131 28.03 -27.04 -65.18
N GLY A 132 28.18 -28.37 -65.12
CA GLY A 132 27.46 -29.24 -64.20
C GLY A 132 28.19 -29.46 -62.87
N GLY A 133 29.36 -28.87 -62.68
CA GLY A 133 30.23 -29.11 -61.55
C GLY A 133 29.97 -28.21 -60.34
N ALA A 134 30.61 -28.57 -59.23
CA ALA A 134 30.52 -27.85 -57.97
C ALA A 134 31.86 -27.82 -57.22
N MET A 135 31.98 -26.84 -56.33
CA MET A 135 33.05 -26.75 -55.34
C MET A 135 32.48 -27.06 -53.96
N LEU A 136 33.13 -27.94 -53.21
CA LEU A 136 32.77 -28.35 -51.85
C LEU A 136 33.87 -27.92 -50.88
N LEU A 137 33.58 -26.99 -49.98
CA LEU A 137 34.54 -26.52 -48.98
C LEU A 137 33.99 -26.75 -47.58
N GLU A 138 34.67 -27.50 -46.72
CA GLU A 138 34.34 -27.69 -45.30
C GLU A 138 35.37 -26.96 -44.44
N THR A 139 34.92 -26.24 -43.41
CA THR A 139 35.79 -25.47 -42.51
C THR A 139 35.13 -25.28 -41.13
N PRO A 140 35.90 -25.01 -40.06
CA PRO A 140 35.35 -24.77 -38.73
C PRO A 140 34.37 -23.60 -38.71
N ASN A 141 33.27 -23.76 -37.98
CA ASN A 141 32.20 -22.79 -37.90
C ASN A 141 32.40 -21.78 -36.76
N PRO A 142 32.74 -20.50 -37.04
CA PRO A 142 32.85 -19.49 -35.99
C PRO A 142 31.52 -19.11 -35.34
N ALA A 143 30.37 -19.50 -35.92
CA ALA A 143 29.07 -19.31 -35.28
C ALA A 143 28.81 -20.31 -34.14
N ASN A 144 29.64 -21.34 -33.99
CA ASN A 144 29.73 -22.11 -32.76
C ASN A 144 30.70 -21.40 -31.80
N LEU A 145 30.23 -21.03 -30.60
CA LEU A 145 30.98 -20.24 -29.63
C LEU A 145 32.28 -20.92 -29.20
N VAL A 146 32.23 -22.23 -28.92
CA VAL A 146 33.40 -22.99 -28.47
C VAL A 146 34.43 -23.11 -29.59
N VAL A 147 33.97 -23.30 -30.83
CA VAL A 147 34.84 -23.34 -32.00
C VAL A 147 35.49 -21.98 -32.22
N GLY A 148 34.69 -20.93 -32.39
CA GLY A 148 35.17 -19.58 -32.72
C GLY A 148 36.01 -18.93 -31.61
N ALA A 149 35.77 -19.26 -30.33
CA ALA A 149 36.52 -18.67 -29.21
C ALA A 149 37.72 -19.50 -28.76
N CYS A 150 37.76 -20.81 -29.02
CA CYS A 150 38.79 -21.69 -28.47
C CYS A 150 39.31 -22.72 -29.49
N ASN A 151 38.49 -23.65 -29.97
CA ASN A 151 39.00 -24.80 -30.74
C ASN A 151 39.67 -24.38 -32.04
N PHE A 152 39.19 -23.30 -32.67
CA PHE A 152 39.82 -22.74 -33.87
C PHE A 152 41.29 -22.36 -33.63
N TYR A 153 41.67 -21.92 -32.43
CA TYR A 153 43.05 -21.51 -32.13
C TYR A 153 43.93 -22.64 -31.61
N LEU A 154 43.42 -23.89 -31.55
CA LEU A 154 44.24 -25.06 -31.22
C LEU A 154 45.24 -25.38 -32.33
N ASP A 155 44.87 -25.10 -33.59
CA ASP A 155 45.81 -25.14 -34.70
C ASP A 155 46.45 -23.75 -34.88
N PRO A 156 47.76 -23.60 -34.59
CA PRO A 156 48.45 -22.33 -34.73
C PRO A 156 48.68 -21.90 -36.20
N THR A 157 48.35 -22.74 -37.17
CA THR A 157 48.49 -22.45 -38.60
C THR A 157 47.22 -21.85 -39.22
N HIS A 158 46.10 -21.85 -38.50
CA HIS A 158 44.89 -21.14 -38.93
C HIS A 158 45.13 -19.62 -38.97
N GLU A 159 44.66 -18.96 -40.03
CA GLU A 159 44.78 -17.50 -40.16
C GLU A 159 43.66 -16.77 -39.41
N ARG A 160 42.40 -17.04 -39.76
CA ARG A 160 41.24 -16.35 -39.20
C ARG A 160 39.97 -17.19 -39.34
N PRO A 161 39.04 -17.13 -38.39
CA PRO A 161 37.75 -17.77 -38.56
C PRO A 161 36.97 -17.12 -39.72
N ILE A 162 36.32 -17.93 -40.55
CA ILE A 162 35.58 -17.44 -41.73
C ILE A 162 34.09 -17.66 -41.49
N PRO A 163 33.27 -16.59 -41.38
CA PRO A 163 31.82 -16.76 -41.30
C PRO A 163 31.26 -17.34 -42.60
N SER A 164 30.28 -18.24 -42.51
CA SER A 164 29.66 -18.87 -43.68
C SER A 164 29.13 -17.86 -44.71
N ILE A 165 28.53 -16.76 -44.24
CA ILE A 165 28.05 -15.66 -45.10
C ILE A 165 29.20 -15.05 -45.93
N LEU A 166 30.38 -14.87 -45.35
CA LEU A 166 31.54 -14.34 -46.07
C LEU A 166 32.07 -15.34 -47.09
N LEU A 167 32.17 -16.62 -46.73
CA LEU A 167 32.65 -17.66 -47.64
C LEU A 167 31.70 -17.87 -48.82
N SER A 168 30.39 -17.86 -48.57
CA SER A 168 29.35 -17.92 -49.61
C SER A 168 29.43 -16.73 -50.56
N PHE A 169 29.53 -15.50 -50.02
CA PHE A 169 29.68 -14.31 -50.84
C PHE A 169 30.97 -14.33 -51.67
N ALA A 170 32.07 -14.82 -51.11
CA ALA A 170 33.34 -14.95 -51.83
C ALA A 170 33.24 -15.94 -53.01
N ALA A 171 32.48 -17.03 -52.84
CA ALA A 171 32.19 -17.97 -53.92
C ALA A 171 31.31 -17.32 -55.00
N GLU A 172 30.22 -16.65 -54.62
CA GLU A 172 29.36 -15.92 -55.58
C GLU A 172 30.16 -14.87 -56.36
N PHE A 173 30.99 -14.09 -55.67
CA PHE A 173 31.90 -13.11 -56.27
C PHE A 173 32.91 -13.74 -57.24
N SER A 174 33.27 -15.00 -57.03
CA SER A 174 34.18 -15.76 -57.89
C SER A 174 33.49 -16.41 -59.10
N GLY A 175 32.16 -16.27 -59.23
CA GLY A 175 31.39 -16.67 -60.40
C GLY A 175 30.37 -17.79 -60.17
N PHE A 176 30.33 -18.39 -58.99
CA PHE A 176 29.35 -19.44 -58.68
C PHE A 176 27.93 -18.86 -58.60
N GLU A 177 26.98 -19.45 -59.33
CA GLU A 177 25.62 -18.91 -59.43
C GLU A 177 24.71 -19.32 -58.25
N ARG A 178 25.03 -20.41 -57.55
CA ARG A 178 24.26 -20.89 -56.39
C ARG A 178 25.17 -21.50 -55.32
N VAL A 179 25.03 -21.07 -54.07
CA VAL A 179 25.77 -21.62 -52.92
C VAL A 179 24.85 -22.16 -51.84
N VAL A 180 24.98 -23.44 -51.50
CA VAL A 180 24.26 -24.07 -50.38
C VAL A 180 25.20 -24.16 -49.18
N VAL A 181 24.76 -23.67 -48.01
CA VAL A 181 25.51 -23.80 -46.75
C VAL A 181 24.95 -24.97 -45.97
N VAL A 182 25.79 -25.95 -45.65
CA VAL A 182 25.43 -27.19 -44.95
C VAL A 182 26.12 -27.21 -43.59
N PRO A 183 25.40 -27.03 -42.48
CA PRO A 183 25.95 -27.26 -41.14
C PRO A 183 26.26 -28.76 -40.95
N VAL A 184 27.45 -29.12 -40.46
CA VAL A 184 27.88 -30.52 -40.34
C VAL A 184 28.57 -30.83 -39.01
N ASN A 185 28.73 -32.12 -38.72
CA ASN A 185 29.41 -32.65 -37.54
C ASN A 185 28.74 -32.31 -36.18
N ARG A 186 27.45 -31.96 -36.19
CA ARG A 186 26.69 -31.58 -34.99
C ARG A 186 26.61 -32.68 -33.93
N ASP A 187 26.28 -33.90 -34.35
CA ASP A 187 26.06 -35.06 -33.47
C ASP A 187 27.32 -35.53 -32.72
N PHE A 188 28.48 -34.95 -33.06
CA PHE A 188 29.75 -35.27 -32.43
C PHE A 188 30.10 -34.31 -31.27
N LEU A 189 29.29 -33.28 -31.02
CA LEU A 189 29.35 -32.47 -29.81
C LEU A 189 28.44 -33.10 -28.75
N GLN A 190 29.01 -33.51 -27.60
CA GLN A 190 28.28 -34.03 -26.44
C GLN A 190 27.45 -32.94 -25.73
N ASN A 191 26.49 -32.33 -26.43
CA ASN A 191 25.58 -31.34 -25.88
C ASN A 191 24.15 -31.75 -26.18
N ASP A 192 23.73 -32.86 -25.58
CA ASP A 192 22.35 -33.35 -25.64
C ASP A 192 21.47 -32.50 -24.71
N LEU A 193 21.23 -31.26 -25.12
CA LEU A 193 20.21 -30.43 -24.48
C LEU A 193 18.85 -30.91 -24.97
N GLU A 194 18.09 -31.52 -24.06
CA GLU A 194 16.71 -31.92 -24.32
C GLU A 194 15.73 -30.80 -23.94
N LEU A 195 14.68 -30.63 -24.74
CA LEU A 195 13.58 -29.76 -24.38
C LEU A 195 12.77 -30.37 -23.24
N LEU A 196 12.29 -29.53 -22.34
CA LEU A 196 11.32 -29.93 -21.33
C LEU A 196 9.98 -30.29 -22.00
N PRO A 197 9.26 -31.31 -21.49
CA PRO A 197 7.88 -31.60 -21.90
C PRO A 197 7.00 -30.36 -21.80
N SER A 198 6.26 -30.04 -22.86
CA SER A 198 5.49 -28.81 -22.98
C SER A 198 4.36 -28.68 -21.93
N GLU A 199 3.99 -29.77 -21.28
CA GLU A 199 2.98 -29.82 -20.22
C GLU A 199 3.47 -29.24 -18.89
N LEU A 200 4.79 -29.12 -18.71
CA LEU A 200 5.38 -28.60 -17.47
C LEU A 200 5.26 -27.07 -17.41
N SER A 201 4.91 -26.55 -16.23
CA SER A 201 4.88 -25.10 -16.00
C SER A 201 6.27 -24.50 -16.20
N GLY A 202 6.36 -23.46 -17.04
CA GLY A 202 7.63 -22.81 -17.39
C GLY A 202 8.44 -23.49 -18.49
N ALA A 203 8.00 -24.63 -19.02
CA ALA A 203 8.69 -25.33 -20.11
C ALA A 203 8.89 -24.44 -21.34
N SER A 204 7.89 -23.64 -21.73
CA SER A 204 8.00 -22.73 -22.88
C SER A 204 9.13 -21.71 -22.72
N VAL A 205 9.38 -21.22 -21.51
CA VAL A 205 10.48 -20.28 -21.22
C VAL A 205 11.82 -20.96 -21.30
N VAL A 206 11.95 -22.10 -20.61
CA VAL A 206 13.21 -22.85 -20.59
C VAL A 206 13.54 -23.33 -22.00
N ASN A 207 12.59 -23.91 -22.72
CA ASN A 207 12.75 -24.37 -24.10
C ASN A 207 13.16 -23.22 -25.02
N LYS A 208 12.53 -22.04 -24.92
CA LYS A 208 12.94 -20.87 -25.71
C LYS A 208 14.38 -20.45 -25.41
N VAL A 209 14.79 -20.43 -24.14
CA VAL A 209 16.17 -20.08 -23.76
C VAL A 209 17.15 -21.13 -24.30
N VAL A 210 16.85 -22.41 -24.12
CA VAL A 210 17.68 -23.53 -24.59
C VAL A 210 17.81 -23.49 -26.12
N SER A 211 16.70 -23.36 -26.85
CA SER A 211 16.71 -23.23 -28.30
C SER A 211 17.41 -21.97 -28.79
N ALA A 212 17.29 -20.83 -28.08
CA ALA A 212 18.00 -19.61 -28.43
C ALA A 212 19.51 -19.75 -28.19
N LEU A 213 19.93 -20.43 -27.12
CA LEU A 213 21.33 -20.73 -26.87
C LEU A 213 21.88 -21.65 -27.97
N ASP A 214 21.11 -22.67 -28.33
CA ASP A 214 21.48 -23.61 -29.38
C ASP A 214 21.68 -22.92 -30.73
N GLN A 215 20.69 -22.15 -31.18
CA GLN A 215 20.70 -21.52 -32.50
C GLN A 215 21.77 -20.42 -32.64
N ASN A 216 22.08 -19.70 -31.56
CA ASN A 216 22.99 -18.55 -31.61
C ASN A 216 24.42 -18.88 -31.18
N PHE A 217 24.64 -19.92 -30.36
CA PHE A 217 25.95 -20.20 -29.78
C PHE A 217 26.42 -21.65 -29.97
N MET A 218 25.51 -22.60 -30.22
CA MET A 218 25.84 -24.03 -30.32
C MET A 218 25.51 -24.59 -31.70
N GLN A 219 25.69 -23.78 -32.75
CA GLN A 219 25.58 -24.27 -34.12
C GLN A 219 26.53 -25.44 -34.38
N ALA A 220 26.33 -26.15 -35.49
CA ALA A 220 27.20 -27.25 -35.86
C ALA A 220 28.68 -26.79 -35.86
N PRO A 221 29.63 -27.61 -35.33
CA PRO A 221 31.02 -27.18 -35.11
C PRO A 221 31.75 -26.84 -36.40
N ASP A 222 31.33 -27.46 -37.51
CA ASP A 222 31.85 -27.19 -38.84
C ASP A 222 30.67 -26.82 -39.76
N TYR A 223 30.98 -26.12 -40.85
CA TYR A 223 30.05 -25.94 -41.95
C TYR A 223 30.75 -26.21 -43.26
N ALA A 224 29.97 -26.66 -44.24
CA ALA A 224 30.42 -26.71 -45.61
C ALA A 224 29.64 -25.76 -46.51
N ILE A 225 30.29 -25.29 -47.56
CA ILE A 225 29.59 -24.69 -48.70
C ILE A 225 29.70 -25.61 -49.90
N ILE A 226 28.58 -25.77 -50.60
CA ILE A 226 28.49 -26.43 -51.91
C ILE A 226 28.13 -25.34 -52.91
N ALA A 227 29.13 -24.87 -53.64
CA ALA A 227 29.00 -23.81 -54.62
C ALA A 227 28.89 -24.42 -56.02
N PHE A 228 27.73 -24.27 -56.64
CA PHE A 228 27.43 -24.77 -57.97
C PHE A 228 27.77 -23.72 -59.02
N LYS A 229 28.43 -24.15 -60.10
CA LYS A 229 28.78 -23.25 -61.20
C LYS A 229 27.54 -22.65 -61.86
N LYS A 230 26.49 -23.46 -62.02
CA LYS A 230 25.20 -23.06 -62.60
C LYS A 230 24.04 -23.20 -61.63
N ALA A 231 23.09 -22.27 -61.69
CA ALA A 231 21.92 -22.26 -60.81
C ALA A 231 20.85 -23.31 -61.16
N ASP A 232 20.88 -23.88 -62.36
CA ASP A 232 19.94 -24.92 -62.84
C ASP A 232 20.48 -26.36 -62.62
N ASN A 233 21.49 -26.51 -61.74
CA ASN A 233 22.07 -27.81 -61.44
C ASN A 233 21.09 -28.72 -60.67
N GLU A 234 20.80 -29.89 -61.23
CA GLU A 234 19.87 -30.88 -60.67
C GLU A 234 20.30 -31.44 -59.30
N SER A 235 21.57 -31.26 -58.92
CA SER A 235 22.10 -31.69 -57.62
C SER A 235 21.80 -30.70 -56.48
N ILE A 236 21.33 -29.48 -56.79
CA ILE A 236 21.02 -28.44 -55.79
C ILE A 236 19.99 -28.93 -54.75
N PRO A 237 18.84 -29.52 -55.13
CA PRO A 237 17.87 -30.01 -54.15
C PRO A 237 18.43 -31.08 -53.21
N ILE A 238 19.39 -31.89 -53.69
CA ILE A 238 20.06 -32.91 -52.88
C ILE A 238 20.96 -32.22 -51.85
N ALA A 239 21.73 -31.22 -52.25
CA ALA A 239 22.53 -30.41 -51.33
C ALA A 239 21.66 -29.68 -50.29
N GLU A 240 20.52 -29.13 -50.71
CA GLU A 240 19.56 -28.47 -49.81
C GLU A 240 18.95 -29.46 -48.81
N SER A 241 18.77 -30.73 -49.19
CA SER A 241 18.30 -31.78 -48.26
C SER A 241 19.32 -32.14 -47.17
N LEU A 242 20.60 -31.83 -47.37
CA LEU A 242 21.64 -32.03 -46.34
C LEU A 242 21.61 -30.94 -45.25
N VAL A 243 20.92 -29.82 -45.51
CA VAL A 243 20.80 -28.72 -44.56
C VAL A 243 19.93 -29.18 -43.39
N THR A 244 20.59 -29.62 -42.32
CA THR A 244 19.89 -30.06 -41.11
C THR A 244 19.46 -28.82 -40.32
N PRO A 245 18.15 -28.60 -40.10
CA PRO A 245 17.69 -27.52 -39.23
C PRO A 245 18.18 -27.74 -37.79
N SER A 246 18.19 -26.69 -36.96
CA SER A 246 18.41 -26.88 -35.52
C SER A 246 17.39 -27.90 -34.99
N ALA A 247 17.88 -28.88 -34.23
CA ALA A 247 17.05 -29.90 -33.58
C ALA A 247 16.11 -29.29 -32.53
N LEU A 248 16.32 -28.03 -32.17
CA LEU A 248 15.58 -27.26 -31.17
C LEU A 248 14.94 -26.04 -31.84
N PRO A 249 13.96 -26.22 -32.75
CA PRO A 249 13.27 -25.09 -33.36
C PRO A 249 12.49 -24.32 -32.31
N ILE A 250 12.55 -22.99 -32.36
CA ILE A 250 11.68 -22.14 -31.54
C ILE A 250 10.33 -22.05 -32.25
N SER A 251 9.27 -22.52 -31.64
CA SER A 251 7.93 -22.28 -32.18
C SER A 251 7.51 -20.82 -31.95
N GLN A 252 6.71 -20.26 -32.86
CA GLN A 252 6.09 -18.93 -32.66
C GLN A 252 5.28 -18.88 -31.34
N LYS A 253 4.60 -19.99 -31.01
CA LYS A 253 3.83 -20.13 -29.78
C LYS A 253 4.70 -20.00 -28.52
N GLU A 254 5.86 -20.65 -28.47
CA GLU A 254 6.80 -20.49 -27.35
C GLU A 254 7.33 -19.06 -27.26
N THR A 255 7.51 -18.38 -28.40
CA THR A 255 7.94 -16.98 -28.41
C THR A 255 6.91 -16.06 -27.75
N GLU A 256 5.64 -16.24 -28.09
CA GLU A 256 4.49 -15.51 -27.55
C GLU A 256 4.26 -15.84 -26.06
N ASP A 257 4.31 -17.12 -25.69
CA ASP A 257 4.09 -17.59 -24.32
C ASP A 257 5.10 -17.00 -23.33
N VAL A 258 6.37 -16.89 -23.73
CA VAL A 258 7.41 -16.30 -22.88
C VAL A 258 7.20 -14.81 -22.67
N ASN A 259 6.90 -14.09 -23.75
CA ASN A 259 6.66 -12.64 -23.66
C ASN A 259 5.39 -12.36 -22.83
N ALA A 260 4.35 -13.19 -22.99
CA ALA A 260 3.14 -13.12 -22.18
C ALA A 260 3.41 -13.44 -20.71
N LEU A 261 4.26 -14.43 -20.40
CA LEU A 261 4.65 -14.74 -19.03
C LEU A 261 5.41 -13.56 -18.39
N PHE A 262 6.38 -12.98 -19.08
CA PHE A 262 7.09 -11.79 -18.59
C PHE A 262 6.12 -10.64 -18.31
N ALA A 263 5.15 -10.38 -19.19
CA ALA A 263 4.14 -9.36 -18.96
C ALA A 263 3.28 -9.65 -17.72
N ARG A 264 2.86 -10.91 -17.52
CA ARG A 264 2.09 -11.33 -16.34
C ARG A 264 2.88 -11.23 -15.05
N VAL A 265 4.15 -11.65 -15.04
CA VAL A 265 5.03 -11.54 -13.87
C VAL A 265 5.29 -10.09 -13.52
N LEU A 266 5.54 -9.23 -14.52
CA LEU A 266 5.74 -7.81 -14.31
C LEU A 266 4.49 -7.15 -13.71
N GLU A 267 3.29 -7.51 -14.20
CA GLU A 267 2.04 -6.98 -13.67
C GLU A 267 1.76 -7.46 -12.24
N ALA A 268 2.00 -8.74 -11.96
CA ALA A 268 1.87 -9.30 -10.61
C ALA A 268 2.84 -8.62 -9.62
N GLU A 269 4.09 -8.33 -10.03
CA GLU A 269 5.05 -7.61 -9.19
C GLU A 269 4.64 -6.15 -8.96
N LYS A 270 4.07 -5.46 -9.96
CA LYS A 270 3.49 -4.12 -9.76
C LYS A 270 2.31 -4.14 -8.79
N GLU A 271 1.38 -5.08 -8.95
CA GLU A 271 0.24 -5.24 -8.05
C GLU A 271 0.70 -5.52 -6.62
N ARG A 272 1.69 -6.41 -6.45
CA ARG A 272 2.30 -6.72 -5.16
C ARG A 272 2.95 -5.49 -4.53
N ALA A 273 3.71 -4.71 -5.30
CA ALA A 273 4.31 -3.46 -4.82
C ALA A 273 3.23 -2.43 -4.41
N ALA A 274 2.15 -2.31 -5.17
CA ALA A 274 1.04 -1.43 -4.85
C ALA A 274 0.28 -1.87 -3.57
N LEU A 275 0.06 -3.18 -3.41
CA LEU A 275 -0.55 -3.75 -2.19
C LEU A 275 0.35 -3.54 -0.98
N GLN A 276 1.66 -3.73 -1.14
CA GLN A 276 2.63 -3.49 -0.06
C GLN A 276 2.62 -2.01 0.35
N GLY A 277 2.63 -1.08 -0.59
CA GLY A 277 2.53 0.36 -0.28
C GLY A 277 1.23 0.74 0.43
N LYS A 278 0.09 0.14 0.06
CA LYS A 278 -1.19 0.32 0.77
C LYS A 278 -1.14 -0.26 2.18
N ALA A 279 -0.52 -1.43 2.36
CA ALA A 279 -0.38 -2.07 3.67
C ALA A 279 0.51 -1.24 4.60
N GLU A 280 1.60 -0.65 4.09
CA GLU A 280 2.48 0.25 4.84
C GLU A 280 1.75 1.53 5.27
N LEU A 281 0.96 2.14 4.38
CA LEU A 281 0.14 3.30 4.71
C LEU A 281 -0.90 2.97 5.81
N ALA A 282 -1.62 1.86 5.66
CA ALA A 282 -2.61 1.41 6.64
C ALA A 282 -1.96 1.10 8.01
N ALA A 283 -0.76 0.51 8.01
CA ALA A 283 0.01 0.27 9.22
C ALA A 283 0.43 1.60 9.91
N ALA A 284 0.83 2.61 9.13
CA ALA A 284 1.18 3.93 9.66
C ALA A 284 -0.04 4.65 10.25
N GLU A 285 -1.19 4.60 9.57
CA GLU A 285 -2.46 5.15 10.08
C GLU A 285 -2.90 4.46 11.38
N ALA A 286 -2.81 3.13 11.44
CA ALA A 286 -3.15 2.36 12.64
C ALA A 286 -2.23 2.72 13.82
N ALA A 287 -0.91 2.89 13.57
CA ALA A 287 0.04 3.32 14.58
C ALA A 287 -0.29 4.73 15.11
N TYR A 288 -0.60 5.67 14.22
CA TYR A 288 -1.01 7.03 14.57
C TYR A 288 -2.29 7.05 15.42
N LEU A 289 -3.31 6.28 15.02
CA LEU A 289 -4.57 6.18 15.77
C LEU A 289 -4.36 5.57 17.15
N LYS A 290 -3.49 4.54 17.27
CA LYS A 290 -3.15 3.93 18.55
C LYS A 290 -2.44 4.91 19.49
N GLU A 291 -1.48 5.68 18.98
CA GLU A 291 -0.81 6.72 19.78
C GLU A 291 -1.78 7.84 20.21
N ARG A 292 -2.70 8.23 19.32
CA ARG A 292 -3.75 9.20 19.64
C ARG A 292 -4.71 8.68 20.70
N ALA A 293 -5.10 7.41 20.63
CA ALA A 293 -5.94 6.77 21.64
C ALA A 293 -5.25 6.73 23.00
N ALA A 294 -3.98 6.32 23.06
CA ALA A 294 -3.19 6.32 24.29
C ALA A 294 -3.09 7.72 24.93
N ARG A 295 -2.82 8.76 24.13
CA ARG A 295 -2.81 10.16 24.60
C ARG A 295 -4.17 10.61 25.13
N ASN A 296 -5.26 10.18 24.50
CA ASN A 296 -6.61 10.51 24.96
C ASN A 296 -6.96 9.80 26.27
N GLU A 297 -6.57 8.53 26.43
CA GLU A 297 -6.75 7.78 27.68
C GLU A 297 -5.98 8.42 28.84
N GLU A 298 -4.74 8.85 28.61
CA GLU A 298 -3.94 9.56 29.59
C GLU A 298 -4.60 10.89 30.01
N ARG A 299 -5.05 11.70 29.04
CA ARG A 299 -5.80 12.93 29.33
C ARG A 299 -7.08 12.66 30.10
N LEU A 300 -7.82 11.60 29.77
CA LEU A 300 -9.04 11.23 30.48
C LEU A 300 -8.73 10.83 31.92
N ARG A 301 -7.63 10.09 32.13
CA ARG A 301 -7.16 9.70 33.46
C ARG A 301 -6.77 10.91 34.30
N GLU A 302 -6.06 11.88 33.74
CA GLU A 302 -5.74 13.13 34.42
C GLU A 302 -6.99 13.91 34.82
N VAL A 303 -7.94 14.06 33.90
CA VAL A 303 -9.22 14.75 34.18
C VAL A 303 -9.99 14.04 35.28
N ARG A 304 -10.03 12.70 35.27
CA ARG A 304 -10.70 11.91 36.31
C ARG A 304 -10.03 12.09 37.67
N LEU A 305 -8.70 12.04 37.74
CA LEU A 305 -7.96 12.25 38.99
C LEU A 305 -8.21 13.66 39.56
N ARG A 306 -8.24 14.69 38.71
CA ARG A 306 -8.58 16.05 39.12
C ARG A 306 -10.01 16.13 39.67
N ALA A 307 -10.98 15.55 38.96
CA ALA A 307 -12.38 15.53 39.41
C ALA A 307 -12.57 14.78 40.74
N GLU A 308 -11.85 13.67 40.95
CA GLU A 308 -11.87 12.92 42.20
C GLU A 308 -11.25 13.73 43.36
N ALA A 309 -10.14 14.44 43.10
CA ALA A 309 -9.51 15.33 44.07
C ALA A 309 -10.42 16.52 44.46
N ASP A 310 -11.06 17.16 43.47
CA ASP A 310 -11.99 18.27 43.69
C ASP A 310 -13.23 17.81 44.50
N LEU A 311 -13.77 16.64 44.17
CA LEU A 311 -14.88 16.06 44.92
C LEU A 311 -14.49 15.75 46.37
N ARG A 312 -13.28 15.22 46.58
CA ARG A 312 -12.76 14.94 47.93
C ARG A 312 -12.60 16.24 48.73
N ALA A 313 -11.99 17.27 48.15
CA ALA A 313 -11.85 18.57 48.78
C ALA A 313 -13.22 19.19 49.13
N SER A 314 -14.21 19.08 48.23
CA SER A 314 -15.58 19.55 48.47
C SER A 314 -16.26 18.80 49.63
N LYS A 315 -16.08 17.47 49.71
CA LYS A 315 -16.59 16.65 50.82
C LYS A 315 -15.94 17.02 52.15
N GLU A 316 -14.62 17.19 52.17
CA GLU A 316 -13.88 17.61 53.38
C GLU A 316 -14.33 19.00 53.84
N GLN A 317 -14.53 19.94 52.91
CA GLN A 317 -15.06 21.27 53.22
C GLN A 317 -16.50 21.21 53.75
N ALA A 318 -17.35 20.36 53.18
CA ALA A 318 -18.72 20.16 53.65
C ALA A 318 -18.76 19.55 55.05
N ALA A 319 -17.91 18.56 55.33
CA ALA A 319 -17.77 17.94 56.66
C ALA A 319 -17.29 18.94 57.72
N ALA A 320 -16.29 19.78 57.37
CA ALA A 320 -15.83 20.84 58.26
C ALA A 320 -16.95 21.83 58.60
N ARG A 321 -17.74 22.27 57.59
CA ARG A 321 -18.91 23.13 57.81
C ARG A 321 -19.99 22.47 58.67
N ALA A 322 -20.25 21.19 58.48
CA ALA A 322 -21.20 20.44 59.30
C ALA A 322 -20.76 20.39 60.76
N SER A 323 -19.49 20.08 61.02
CA SER A 323 -18.92 20.07 62.38
C SER A 323 -18.96 21.45 63.04
N GLU A 324 -18.69 22.52 62.29
CA GLU A 324 -18.82 23.89 62.79
C GLU A 324 -20.27 24.24 63.17
N LEU A 325 -21.23 23.86 62.33
CA LEU A 325 -22.66 24.07 62.60
C LEU A 325 -23.13 23.26 63.83
N GLU A 326 -22.67 22.02 63.98
CA GLU A 326 -22.94 21.20 65.18
C GLU A 326 -22.36 21.85 66.44
N ALA A 327 -21.14 22.37 66.38
CA ALA A 327 -20.53 23.09 67.51
C ALA A 327 -21.31 24.36 67.87
N GLN A 328 -21.75 25.14 66.87
CA GLN A 328 -22.61 26.31 67.08
C GLN A 328 -23.96 25.93 67.69
N LEU A 329 -24.56 24.82 67.24
CA LEU A 329 -25.83 24.32 67.76
C LEU A 329 -25.70 23.85 69.22
N HIS A 330 -24.64 23.11 69.55
CA HIS A 330 -24.32 22.73 70.93
C HIS A 330 -24.09 23.97 71.81
N GLN A 331 -23.38 24.98 71.29
CA GLN A 331 -23.18 26.23 72.01
C GLN A 331 -24.52 26.96 72.25
N ALA A 332 -25.39 27.02 71.25
CA ALA A 332 -26.71 27.63 71.37
C ALA A 332 -27.59 26.87 72.38
N GLN A 333 -27.58 25.54 72.36
CA GLN A 333 -28.28 24.69 73.33
C GLN A 333 -27.76 24.93 74.75
N SER A 334 -26.43 24.97 74.95
CA SER A 334 -25.85 25.25 76.27
C SER A 334 -26.26 26.63 76.81
N ARG A 335 -26.32 27.64 75.94
CA ARG A 335 -26.83 28.98 76.29
C ARG A 335 -28.31 28.98 76.63
N ALA A 336 -29.12 28.21 75.88
CA ALA A 336 -30.54 28.07 76.14
C ALA A 336 -30.79 27.41 77.51
N VAL A 337 -30.11 26.30 77.80
CA VAL A 337 -30.18 25.63 79.11
C VAL A 337 -29.74 26.58 80.23
N ALA A 338 -28.62 27.30 80.07
CA ALA A 338 -28.17 28.27 81.06
C ALA A 338 -29.19 29.40 81.28
N ALA A 339 -29.87 29.85 80.22
CA ALA A 339 -30.92 30.86 80.32
C ALA A 339 -32.18 30.33 81.02
N GLU A 340 -32.58 29.09 80.75
CA GLU A 340 -33.66 28.41 81.48
C GLU A 340 -33.33 28.27 82.97
N ASP A 341 -32.08 27.92 83.30
CA ASP A 341 -31.59 27.77 84.66
C ASP A 341 -31.61 29.09 85.45
N VAL A 342 -31.25 30.19 84.77
CA VAL A 342 -31.36 31.56 85.31
C VAL A 342 -32.83 31.94 85.52
N ALA A 343 -33.71 31.60 84.56
CA ALA A 343 -35.14 31.86 84.68
C ALA A 343 -35.77 31.08 85.84
N HIS A 344 -35.43 29.80 86.00
CA HIS A 344 -35.87 28.97 87.12
C HIS A 344 -35.39 29.52 88.46
N ARG A 345 -34.11 29.92 88.57
CA ARG A 345 -33.59 30.58 89.78
C ARG A 345 -34.31 31.87 90.10
N ALA A 346 -34.59 32.70 89.09
CA ALA A 346 -35.37 33.92 89.27
C ALA A 346 -36.81 33.63 89.74
N GLN A 347 -37.46 32.59 89.18
CA GLN A 347 -38.79 32.15 89.62
C GLN A 347 -38.78 31.65 91.07
N HIS A 348 -37.78 30.86 91.47
CA HIS A 348 -37.62 30.43 92.85
C HIS A 348 -37.38 31.62 93.79
N HIS A 349 -36.62 32.63 93.37
CA HIS A 349 -36.42 33.87 94.13
C HIS A 349 -37.71 34.68 94.29
N VAL A 350 -38.52 34.77 93.23
CA VAL A 350 -39.85 35.42 93.28
C VAL A 350 -40.80 34.63 94.19
N ALA A 351 -40.81 33.30 94.12
CA ALA A 351 -41.62 32.45 94.98
C ALA A 351 -41.19 32.57 96.47
N ALA A 352 -39.90 32.60 96.75
CA ALA A 352 -39.34 32.81 98.09
C ALA A 352 -39.65 34.23 98.62
N MET A 353 -39.58 35.26 97.77
CA MET A 353 -40.05 36.61 98.12
C MET A 353 -41.54 36.61 98.47
N MET A 354 -42.38 35.94 97.67
CA MET A 354 -43.83 35.87 97.89
C MET A 354 -44.21 35.09 99.16
N ALA A 355 -43.37 34.16 99.62
CA ALA A 355 -43.58 33.37 100.83
C ALA A 355 -43.07 34.03 102.13
N SER A 356 -42.34 35.15 102.03
CA SER A 356 -41.80 35.89 103.19
C SER A 356 -42.86 36.73 103.91
N THR A 357 -42.83 36.73 105.25
CA THR A 357 -43.80 37.40 106.14
C THR A 357 -43.86 38.92 105.95
N SER A 358 -42.77 39.55 105.47
CA SER A 358 -42.71 40.98 105.15
C SER A 358 -43.36 41.33 103.79
N TRP A 359 -43.45 40.39 102.86
CA TRP A 359 -44.06 40.60 101.54
C TRP A 359 -45.59 40.51 101.58
N ARG A 360 -46.14 39.66 102.47
CA ARG A 360 -47.60 39.53 102.68
C ARG A 360 -48.23 40.77 103.32
N LEU A 361 -47.48 41.51 104.15
CA LEU A 361 -47.98 42.74 104.82
C LEU A 361 -47.99 43.98 103.91
N SER A 362 -47.09 44.07 102.93
CA SER A 362 -46.95 45.24 102.04
C SER A 362 -47.62 45.07 100.67
N SER A 363 -48.31 43.96 100.45
CA SER A 363 -49.03 43.61 99.21
C SER A 363 -50.10 44.64 98.78
N PRO A 364 -50.93 45.22 99.68
CA PRO A 364 -51.97 46.17 99.28
C PRO A 364 -51.38 47.49 98.77
N LEU A 365 -50.28 47.94 99.36
CA LEU A 365 -49.64 49.23 99.04
C LEU A 365 -48.80 49.17 97.76
N ARG A 366 -48.32 47.98 97.34
CA ARG A 366 -47.59 47.81 96.05
C ARG A 366 -48.49 47.47 94.86
N ALA A 367 -49.67 46.89 95.09
CA ALA A 367 -50.70 46.75 94.05
C ALA A 367 -51.17 48.12 93.50
N GLY A 368 -51.19 49.15 94.35
CA GLY A 368 -51.43 50.54 93.95
C GLY A 368 -50.26 51.21 93.21
N GLY A 369 -49.02 50.79 93.46
CA GLY A 369 -47.81 51.34 92.79
C GLY A 369 -47.52 50.75 91.40
N LEU A 370 -47.92 49.49 91.16
CA LEU A 370 -47.69 48.80 89.88
C LEU A 370 -48.73 49.14 88.80
N THR A 371 -49.92 49.60 89.18
CA THR A 371 -50.95 50.10 88.26
C THR A 371 -50.63 51.50 87.73
N VAL A 372 -49.97 52.36 88.53
CA VAL A 372 -49.53 53.70 88.11
C VAL A 372 -48.29 53.66 87.19
N ARG A 373 -47.42 52.65 87.32
CA ARG A 373 -46.18 52.53 86.53
C ARG A 373 -46.32 51.76 85.21
N LYS A 374 -47.40 50.99 84.99
CA LYS A 374 -47.68 50.27 83.71
C LYS A 374 -48.53 51.05 82.70
N ILE A 375 -49.13 52.18 83.08
CA ILE A 375 -49.98 53.01 82.20
C ILE A 375 -49.28 54.32 81.77
N GLY A 376 -48.03 54.52 82.18
CA GLY A 376 -47.27 55.77 81.97
C GLY A 376 -46.60 55.96 80.60
N ARG A 377 -46.88 55.17 79.56
CA ARG A 377 -46.15 55.28 78.27
C ARG A 377 -47.01 55.03 77.02
N SER A 378 -48.10 55.78 76.84
CA SER A 378 -48.63 56.13 75.50
C SER A 378 -49.88 57.01 75.62
N LYS A 379 -49.72 58.33 75.44
CA LYS A 379 -50.81 59.32 75.35
C LYS A 379 -51.83 58.98 74.24
N ALA A 380 -51.44 58.18 73.24
CA ALA A 380 -52.26 57.79 72.11
C ALA A 380 -53.19 56.59 72.38
N ALA A 381 -52.86 55.71 73.34
CA ALA A 381 -53.68 54.54 73.69
C ALA A 381 -54.82 54.90 74.66
N VAL A 382 -54.55 55.80 75.61
CA VAL A 382 -55.55 56.32 76.58
C VAL A 382 -56.69 57.05 75.86
N ASN A 383 -56.36 57.89 74.87
CA ASN A 383 -57.37 58.57 74.05
C ASN A 383 -58.21 57.60 73.20
N ARG A 384 -57.64 56.44 72.81
CA ARG A 384 -58.34 55.45 71.97
C ARG A 384 -59.39 54.67 72.76
N LEU A 385 -59.05 54.27 73.99
CA LEU A 385 -59.98 53.57 74.91
C LEU A 385 -61.07 54.50 75.46
N ALA A 386 -60.74 55.75 75.79
CA ALA A 386 -61.74 56.75 76.20
C ALA A 386 -62.76 57.04 75.08
N ARG A 387 -62.31 57.07 73.82
CA ARG A 387 -63.19 57.26 72.66
C ARG A 387 -64.14 56.07 72.44
N LEU A 388 -63.66 54.84 72.61
CA LEU A 388 -64.51 53.64 72.53
C LEU A 388 -65.59 53.61 73.62
N GLY A 389 -65.24 53.96 74.87
CA GLY A 389 -66.20 54.07 75.97
C GLY A 389 -67.27 55.14 75.73
N LEU A 390 -66.87 56.30 75.20
CA LEU A 390 -67.79 57.39 74.84
C LEU A 390 -68.76 57.01 73.71
N LEU A 391 -68.29 56.28 72.69
CA LEU A 391 -69.16 55.81 71.60
C LEU A 391 -70.20 54.77 72.08
N HIS A 392 -69.82 53.88 72.99
CA HIS A 392 -70.74 52.92 73.60
C HIS A 392 -71.79 53.60 74.49
N ALA A 393 -71.36 54.58 75.29
CA ALA A 393 -72.27 55.39 76.10
C ALA A 393 -73.25 56.22 75.24
N ALA A 394 -72.77 56.80 74.11
CA ALA A 394 -73.62 57.53 73.18
C ALA A 394 -74.65 56.63 72.48
N ALA A 395 -74.27 55.41 72.08
CA ALA A 395 -75.18 54.41 71.52
C ALA A 395 -76.24 53.95 72.54
N TYR A 396 -75.84 53.74 73.80
CA TYR A 396 -76.76 53.36 74.89
C TYR A 396 -77.78 54.46 75.20
N VAL A 397 -77.39 55.73 75.17
CA VAL A 397 -78.30 56.88 75.36
C VAL A 397 -79.24 57.06 74.17
N ARG A 398 -78.81 56.74 72.94
CA ARG A 398 -79.65 56.83 71.73
C ARG A 398 -80.85 55.86 71.74
N CYS A 399 -80.70 54.71 72.38
CA CYS A 399 -81.74 53.67 72.46
C CYS A 399 -82.79 53.90 73.56
N ARG A 400 -82.72 54.98 74.35
CA ARG A 400 -83.67 55.27 75.45
C ARG A 400 -84.21 56.71 75.41
N PRO A 401 -85.44 56.94 74.90
CA PRO A 401 -85.95 58.28 74.59
C PRO A 401 -86.12 59.22 75.81
N VAL A 402 -86.47 58.68 76.98
CA VAL A 402 -86.61 59.47 78.23
C VAL A 402 -85.24 59.93 78.76
N LEU A 403 -84.21 59.09 78.62
CA LEU A 403 -82.84 59.38 79.05
C LEU A 403 -82.19 60.42 78.13
N ARG A 404 -82.52 60.37 76.83
CA ARG A 404 -82.09 61.34 75.81
C ARG A 404 -82.58 62.75 76.12
N GLN A 405 -83.84 62.94 76.49
CA GLN A 405 -84.38 64.28 76.84
C GLN A 405 -83.74 64.85 78.11
N ARG A 406 -83.51 64.02 79.14
CA ARG A 406 -82.87 64.46 80.39
C ARG A 406 -81.40 64.84 80.18
N ILE A 407 -80.65 64.04 79.41
CA ILE A 407 -79.24 64.31 79.12
C ILE A 407 -79.10 65.52 78.19
N ALA A 408 -80.01 65.72 77.23
CA ALA A 408 -80.04 66.92 76.38
C ALA A 408 -80.31 68.20 77.18
N ASN A 409 -81.23 68.17 78.14
CA ASN A 409 -81.54 69.32 79.02
C ASN A 409 -80.42 69.65 80.02
N VAL A 410 -79.61 68.66 80.43
CA VAL A 410 -78.45 68.90 81.31
C VAL A 410 -77.24 69.38 80.50
N LEU A 411 -77.01 68.84 79.30
CA LEU A 411 -75.92 69.26 78.42
C LEU A 411 -76.16 70.64 77.78
N SER A 412 -77.41 71.09 77.62
CA SER A 412 -77.74 72.45 77.16
C SER A 412 -77.41 73.53 78.21
N ARG A 413 -77.31 73.17 79.49
CA ARG A 413 -76.91 74.06 80.59
C ARG A 413 -75.39 74.14 80.82
N MET A 414 -74.60 73.29 80.15
CA MET A 414 -73.14 73.22 80.30
C MET A 414 -72.42 73.28 78.93
N PRO A 415 -72.36 74.46 78.28
CA PRO A 415 -71.87 74.59 76.91
C PRO A 415 -70.41 74.16 76.71
N ARG A 416 -69.55 74.31 77.73
CA ARG A 416 -68.14 73.88 77.66
C ARG A 416 -67.96 72.36 77.64
N VAL A 417 -68.81 71.62 78.36
CA VAL A 417 -68.78 70.15 78.40
C VAL A 417 -69.33 69.56 77.09
N ARG A 418 -70.38 70.19 76.54
CA ARG A 418 -70.92 69.88 75.21
C ARG A 418 -69.87 70.04 74.11
N ALA A 419 -69.12 71.15 74.10
CA ALA A 419 -68.05 71.37 73.12
C ALA A 419 -66.89 70.38 73.27
N GLY A 420 -66.54 69.99 74.50
CA GLY A 420 -65.49 68.99 74.76
C GLY A 420 -65.85 67.57 74.27
N LEU A 421 -67.10 67.15 74.46
CA LEU A 421 -67.59 65.85 73.98
C LEU A 421 -67.66 65.78 72.44
N ILE A 422 -68.07 66.87 71.78
CA ILE A 422 -68.06 66.98 70.30
C ILE A 422 -66.62 66.88 69.76
N LYS A 423 -65.66 67.49 70.46
CA LYS A 423 -64.24 67.47 70.08
C LYS A 423 -63.56 66.10 70.27
N MET A 424 -64.06 65.25 71.19
CA MET A 424 -63.51 63.90 71.46
C MET A 424 -64.19 62.76 70.70
N ALA A 425 -65.50 62.84 70.42
CA ALA A 425 -66.25 61.76 69.78
C ALA A 425 -66.29 61.86 68.24
N GLY A 426 -66.05 63.04 67.66
CA GLY A 426 -66.13 63.28 66.22
C GLY A 426 -67.57 63.54 65.76
N PHE A 427 -67.74 64.56 64.91
CA PHE A 427 -69.01 65.15 64.48
C PHE A 427 -69.99 64.13 63.87
N ASP A 428 -69.47 63.08 63.22
CA ASP A 428 -70.28 62.04 62.54
C ASP A 428 -70.96 61.05 63.49
N ALA A 429 -70.40 60.81 64.68
CA ALA A 429 -70.97 59.87 65.67
C ALA A 429 -72.23 60.42 66.37
N ILE A 430 -72.48 61.73 66.24
CA ILE A 430 -73.65 62.42 66.80
C ILE A 430 -74.63 62.86 65.68
N GLN A 431 -74.22 62.88 64.40
CA GLN A 431 -75.12 63.25 63.29
C GLN A 431 -76.06 62.12 62.84
N GLY A 432 -75.75 60.84 63.15
CA GLY A 432 -76.69 59.71 63.02
C GLY A 432 -77.85 59.72 64.03
N VAL A 433 -78.04 60.82 64.74
CA VAL A 433 -79.18 61.12 65.63
C VAL A 433 -80.05 62.24 65.04
N VAL A 434 -79.64 62.90 63.95
CA VAL A 434 -80.32 64.10 63.44
C VAL A 434 -80.54 64.14 61.91
N THR A 435 -79.77 63.44 61.07
CA THR A 435 -80.05 63.43 59.61
C THR A 435 -79.71 62.09 58.99
N GLY A 436 -80.73 61.35 58.54
CA GLY A 436 -80.55 60.09 57.81
C GLY A 436 -79.93 60.33 56.43
N ALA A 437 -78.75 59.77 56.20
CA ALA A 437 -78.19 59.61 54.85
C ALA A 437 -77.19 58.43 54.87
N ALA A 438 -77.28 57.60 53.84
CA ALA A 438 -76.49 56.39 53.64
C ALA A 438 -75.01 56.70 53.31
N MET A 439 -74.11 55.79 53.66
CA MET A 439 -72.69 55.84 53.28
C MET A 439 -72.52 55.68 51.75
N PRO A 440 -71.63 56.45 51.09
CA PRO A 440 -71.39 56.29 49.66
C PRO A 440 -70.68 54.97 49.34
N ALA A 441 -71.05 54.38 48.21
CA ALA A 441 -70.41 53.19 47.64
C ALA A 441 -68.97 53.50 47.20
N VAL A 442 -68.06 52.55 47.43
CA VAL A 442 -66.64 52.67 47.03
C VAL A 442 -66.52 52.27 45.56
N GLU A 443 -66.40 53.26 44.67
CA GLU A 443 -66.39 53.07 43.21
C GLU A 443 -65.02 52.70 42.60
N SER A 444 -63.92 52.56 43.36
CA SER A 444 -62.64 52.15 42.77
C SER A 444 -61.68 51.36 43.68
N ILE A 445 -61.05 50.35 43.08
CA ILE A 445 -60.11 49.39 43.70
C ILE A 445 -58.83 50.08 44.22
N ASP A 446 -58.48 51.25 43.67
CA ASP A 446 -57.25 51.97 44.02
C ASP A 446 -57.25 52.57 45.43
N ARG A 447 -58.43 52.70 46.04
CA ARG A 447 -58.57 53.18 47.44
C ARG A 447 -58.41 52.06 48.47
N LEU A 448 -58.17 50.82 48.04
CA LEU A 448 -57.94 49.70 48.97
C LEU A 448 -56.51 49.73 49.52
N THR A 449 -56.39 49.56 50.83
CA THR A 449 -55.09 49.39 51.51
C THR A 449 -54.36 48.15 50.97
N ALA A 450 -53.04 48.06 51.14
CA ALA A 450 -52.24 46.94 50.64
C ALA A 450 -52.76 45.56 51.10
N ARG A 451 -53.29 45.46 52.32
CA ARG A 451 -53.96 44.25 52.82
C ARG A 451 -55.32 44.01 52.13
N GLY A 452 -56.10 45.06 51.87
CA GLY A 452 -57.37 44.97 51.15
C GLY A 452 -57.20 44.53 49.69
N ARG A 453 -56.15 44.97 49.01
CA ARG A 453 -55.79 44.50 47.65
C ARG A 453 -55.40 43.02 47.65
N LYS A 454 -54.69 42.56 48.68
CA LYS A 454 -54.33 41.14 48.85
C LYS A 454 -55.57 40.26 49.05
N VAL A 455 -56.51 40.68 49.91
CA VAL A 455 -57.78 39.95 50.11
C VAL A 455 -58.65 39.94 48.86
N HIS A 456 -58.69 41.04 48.10
CA HIS A 456 -59.40 41.10 46.81
C HIS A 456 -58.79 40.15 45.77
N ALA A 457 -57.46 40.07 45.68
CA ALA A 457 -56.75 39.14 44.81
C ALA A 457 -56.98 37.68 45.21
N ASP A 458 -56.93 37.37 46.52
CA ASP A 458 -57.19 36.03 47.04
C ASP A 458 -58.65 35.60 46.78
N LEU A 459 -59.61 36.52 46.85
CA LEU A 459 -61.03 36.26 46.52
C LEU A 459 -61.25 36.03 45.02
N LEU A 460 -60.59 36.79 44.14
CA LEU A 460 -60.64 36.56 42.67
C LEU A 460 -60.02 35.20 42.30
N SER A 461 -58.92 34.82 42.95
CA SER A 461 -58.29 33.52 42.76
C SER A 461 -59.19 32.37 43.22
N ALA A 462 -59.88 32.53 44.36
CA ALA A 462 -60.85 31.56 44.85
C ALA A 462 -62.14 31.48 44.00
N LEU A 463 -62.53 32.57 43.32
CA LEU A 463 -63.68 32.61 42.43
C LEU A 463 -63.40 31.91 41.09
N ASN A 464 -62.19 32.09 40.54
CA ASN A 464 -61.75 31.40 39.32
C ASN A 464 -61.47 29.90 39.54
N ALA A 465 -61.05 29.51 40.74
CA ALA A 465 -60.86 28.10 41.13
C ALA A 465 -62.16 27.33 41.43
N ARG A 466 -63.33 27.98 41.37
CA ARG A 466 -64.65 27.35 41.53
C ARG A 466 -65.44 27.21 40.22
N THR A 467 -64.88 27.64 39.08
CA THR A 467 -65.54 27.60 37.77
C THR A 467 -64.70 27.05 36.62
N LYS A 468 -63.48 26.55 36.85
CA LYS A 468 -62.73 25.67 35.92
C LYS A 468 -61.83 24.68 36.65
#